data_AF-A0A9X8VEW8-F1
#
_entry.id   AF-A0A9X8VEW8-F1
#
_cell.length_a   1.000
_cell.length_b   1.000
_cell.length_c   1.000
_cell.angle_alpha   90.00
_cell.angle_beta   90.00
_cell.angle_gamma   90.00
#
_symmetry.space_group_name_H-M   'P 1'
#
loop_
_entity.id
_entity.type
_entity.pdbx_description
1 polymer ?
#
loop_
_entity_poly.entity_id
_entity_poly.type
_entity_poly.pdbx_seq_one_letter_code
_entity_poly.pdbx_strand_id
1 'polypeptide(L)'
;MKNWMLGLLALTASASAMALTPWQKIDHPVAGAPQAVGGFANGCVIGAQPLPLNSPNYQVMRTDQRRYFGHPDLLAFIQRLSSQANQKALGTVLIGDMAMPAGGRFSSGHASHQSGLDVDIWLQLPRQRWSAQQLLKPQPIDLV
;
A
#
# COMPACT_ATOMS: atom_id res chain seq x y z
N MET A 1 31.86 -25.64 -38.37
CA MET A 1 31.67 -24.24 -37.92
C MET A 1 30.27 -23.65 -38.24
N LYS A 2 29.29 -24.43 -38.72
CA LYS A 2 27.99 -23.89 -39.21
C LYS A 2 26.75 -24.45 -38.49
N ASN A 3 26.93 -25.08 -37.33
CA ASN A 3 25.83 -25.66 -36.55
C ASN A 3 25.68 -25.01 -35.16
N TRP A 4 26.59 -24.11 -34.79
CA TRP A 4 26.59 -23.46 -33.47
C TRP A 4 25.85 -22.11 -33.47
N MET A 5 25.48 -21.57 -34.64
CA MET A 5 24.76 -20.30 -34.74
C MET A 5 23.24 -20.42 -34.66
N LEU A 6 22.67 -21.63 -34.67
CA LEU A 6 21.22 -21.83 -34.51
C LEU A 6 20.78 -22.05 -33.06
N GLY A 7 21.70 -22.41 -32.16
CA GLY A 7 21.39 -22.61 -30.73
C GLY A 7 21.30 -21.33 -29.92
N LEU A 8 21.93 -20.23 -30.38
CA LEU A 8 21.98 -18.97 -29.64
C LEU A 8 20.76 -18.05 -29.87
N LEU A 9 19.91 -18.30 -30.87
CA LEU A 9 18.73 -17.48 -31.13
C LEU A 9 17.47 -17.94 -30.36
N ALA A 10 17.46 -19.13 -29.77
CA ALA A 10 16.30 -19.66 -29.05
C ALA A 10 16.27 -19.30 -27.55
N LEU A 11 17.31 -18.65 -27.03
CA LEU A 11 17.44 -18.33 -25.60
C LEU A 11 17.03 -16.89 -25.23
N THR A 12 16.49 -16.11 -26.16
CA THR A 12 16.17 -14.69 -25.95
C THR A 12 14.68 -14.39 -25.72
N ALA A 13 13.82 -15.40 -25.67
CA ALA A 13 12.36 -15.20 -25.64
C ALA A 13 11.66 -15.79 -24.41
N SER A 14 12.19 -15.53 -23.20
CA SER A 14 11.45 -15.78 -21.95
C SER A 14 11.63 -14.64 -20.95
N ALA A 15 11.64 -13.39 -21.43
CA ALA A 15 11.35 -12.27 -20.54
C ALA A 15 9.83 -12.23 -20.34
N SER A 16 9.34 -12.98 -19.35
CA SER A 16 7.96 -12.84 -18.89
C SER A 16 7.79 -11.39 -18.43
N ALA A 17 7.18 -10.55 -19.26
CA ALA A 17 6.69 -9.26 -18.78
C ALA A 17 5.77 -9.57 -17.60
N MET A 18 6.14 -9.12 -16.40
CA MET A 18 5.34 -9.29 -15.18
C MET A 18 4.07 -8.47 -15.38
N ALA A 19 3.06 -9.08 -16.01
CA ALA A 19 1.78 -8.46 -16.24
C ALA A 19 1.12 -8.19 -14.88
N LEU A 20 0.56 -6.98 -14.73
CA LEU A 20 -0.18 -6.66 -13.53
C LEU A 20 -1.33 -7.67 -13.32
N THR A 21 -1.44 -8.18 -12.10
CA THR A 21 -2.56 -9.04 -11.69
C THR A 21 -3.86 -8.23 -11.70
N PRO A 22 -5.04 -8.88 -11.72
CA PRO A 22 -6.31 -8.17 -11.55
C PRO A 22 -6.36 -7.29 -10.29
N TRP A 23 -5.73 -7.74 -9.20
CA TRP A 23 -5.61 -6.97 -7.95
C TRP A 23 -4.85 -5.66 -8.11
N GLN A 24 -3.84 -5.64 -8.97
CA GLN A 24 -3.01 -4.45 -9.24
C GLN A 24 -3.66 -3.53 -10.29
N LYS A 25 -4.60 -4.05 -11.07
CA LYS A 25 -5.32 -3.31 -12.11
C LYS A 25 -6.56 -2.60 -11.57
N ILE A 26 -7.30 -3.24 -10.67
CA ILE A 26 -8.52 -2.68 -10.09
C ILE A 26 -8.20 -1.35 -9.38
N ASP A 27 -9.04 -0.35 -9.61
CA ASP A 27 -8.82 1.03 -9.16
C ASP A 27 -9.90 1.56 -8.22
N HIS A 28 -10.95 0.77 -7.98
CA HIS A 28 -12.05 1.07 -7.08
C HIS A 28 -12.38 -0.14 -6.20
N PRO A 29 -12.92 0.07 -4.98
CA PRO A 29 -13.33 -1.03 -4.13
C PRO A 29 -14.42 -1.89 -4.74
N VAL A 30 -14.39 -3.18 -4.45
CA VAL A 30 -15.48 -4.10 -4.79
C VAL A 30 -16.68 -3.79 -3.88
N ALA A 31 -17.83 -3.50 -4.48
CA ALA A 31 -19.06 -3.21 -3.75
C ALA A 31 -19.52 -4.42 -2.92
N GLY A 32 -20.02 -4.17 -1.71
CA GLY A 32 -20.51 -5.20 -0.80
C GLY A 32 -20.34 -4.79 0.66
N ALA A 33 -20.81 -5.65 1.57
CA ALA A 33 -20.50 -5.49 2.99
C ALA A 33 -18.98 -5.64 3.21
N PRO A 34 -18.37 -4.84 4.10
CA PRO A 34 -16.96 -4.98 4.42
C PRO A 34 -16.61 -6.39 4.92
N GLN A 35 -15.68 -7.06 4.25
CA GLN A 35 -15.22 -8.39 4.61
C GLN A 35 -13.74 -8.55 4.31
N ALA A 36 -12.95 -8.87 5.33
CA ALA A 36 -11.61 -9.40 5.17
C ALA A 36 -11.71 -10.90 4.83
N VAL A 37 -11.20 -11.32 3.68
CA VAL A 37 -11.31 -12.68 3.18
C VAL A 37 -9.92 -13.32 3.11
N GLY A 38 -9.76 -14.50 3.70
CA GLY A 38 -8.48 -15.21 3.76
C GLY A 38 -7.55 -14.65 4.84
N GLY A 39 -6.24 -14.78 4.64
CA GLY A 39 -5.21 -14.34 5.59
C GLY A 39 -4.47 -13.08 5.13
N PHE A 40 -3.63 -12.52 6.00
CA PHE A 40 -2.86 -11.30 5.72
C PHE A 40 -2.01 -11.37 4.45
N ALA A 41 -1.42 -12.53 4.16
CA ALA A 41 -0.51 -12.78 3.03
C ALA A 41 -1.09 -13.72 1.95
N ASN A 42 -2.40 -14.01 2.00
CA ASN A 42 -3.12 -14.74 0.96
C ASN A 42 -4.62 -14.47 1.11
N GLY A 43 -5.05 -13.30 0.67
CA GLY A 43 -6.41 -12.82 0.93
C GLY A 43 -6.84 -11.69 0.02
N CYS A 44 -8.05 -11.19 0.26
CA CYS A 44 -8.62 -10.01 -0.39
C CYS A 44 -9.54 -9.28 0.59
N VAL A 45 -10.06 -8.13 0.17
CA VAL A 45 -11.07 -7.38 0.93
C VAL A 45 -12.22 -6.96 0.01
N ILE A 46 -13.45 -7.24 0.46
CA ILE A 46 -14.69 -6.75 -0.15
C ILE A 46 -15.18 -5.55 0.66
N GLY A 47 -15.81 -4.56 0.01
CA GLY A 47 -16.34 -3.39 0.70
C GLY A 47 -15.26 -2.53 1.35
N ALA A 48 -14.03 -2.55 0.83
CA ALA A 48 -12.94 -1.74 1.34
C ALA A 48 -13.26 -0.25 1.23
N GLN A 49 -12.77 0.54 2.18
CA GLN A 49 -12.96 1.98 2.20
C GLN A 49 -11.61 2.69 2.02
N PRO A 50 -11.56 3.80 1.25
CA PRO A 50 -10.37 4.63 1.20
C PRO A 50 -10.19 5.38 2.52
N LEU A 51 -8.97 5.42 3.03
CA LEU A 51 -8.62 6.34 4.10
C LEU A 51 -8.73 7.79 3.60
N PRO A 52 -9.40 8.71 4.31
CA PRO A 52 -9.47 10.11 3.91
C PRO A 52 -8.08 10.74 3.74
N LEU A 53 -7.78 11.23 2.53
CA LEU A 53 -6.46 11.82 2.25
C LEU A 53 -6.24 13.17 2.94
N ASN A 54 -7.32 13.87 3.29
CA ASN A 54 -7.27 15.09 4.08
C ASN A 54 -7.69 14.81 5.52
N SER A 55 -6.75 14.94 6.45
CA SER A 55 -6.96 14.77 7.87
C SER A 55 -6.08 15.72 8.65
N PRO A 56 -6.57 16.34 9.75
CA PRO A 56 -5.72 17.14 10.63
C PRO A 56 -4.70 16.29 11.39
N ASN A 57 -4.97 15.00 11.60
CA ASN A 57 -4.22 14.16 12.54
C ASN A 57 -3.12 13.30 11.87
N TYR A 58 -3.23 13.08 10.56
CA TYR A 58 -2.27 12.28 9.80
C TYR A 58 -2.09 12.81 8.37
N GLN A 59 -1.09 12.28 7.67
CA GLN A 59 -0.91 12.43 6.23
C GLN A 59 -0.63 11.07 5.60
N VAL A 60 -1.11 10.88 4.37
CA VAL A 60 -0.94 9.63 3.60
C VAL A 60 0.18 9.83 2.59
N MET A 61 1.16 8.93 2.61
CA MET A 61 2.28 8.94 1.67
C MET A 61 1.94 8.12 0.42
N ARG A 62 2.66 8.37 -0.67
CA ARG A 62 2.63 7.54 -1.89
C ARG A 62 1.23 7.23 -2.40
N THR A 63 0.35 8.24 -2.38
CA THR A 63 -1.05 8.10 -2.80
C THR A 63 -1.20 7.74 -4.28
N ASP A 64 -0.18 7.99 -5.09
CA ASP A 64 -0.06 7.53 -6.48
C ASP A 64 -0.11 6.00 -6.62
N GLN A 65 0.31 5.27 -5.58
CA GLN A 65 0.29 3.79 -5.59
C GLN A 65 -1.09 3.20 -5.32
N ARG A 66 -2.07 4.00 -4.88
CA ARG A 66 -3.44 3.56 -4.56
C ARG A 66 -3.47 2.42 -3.53
N ARG A 67 -2.60 2.48 -2.53
CA ARG A 67 -2.50 1.53 -1.40
C ARG A 67 -3.04 2.14 -0.10
N TYR A 68 -4.13 2.89 -0.14
CA TYR A 68 -4.73 3.55 1.03
C TYR A 68 -6.15 3.04 1.32
N PHE A 69 -6.44 1.79 0.95
CA PHE A 69 -7.74 1.15 1.17
C PHE A 69 -7.64 0.13 2.30
N GLY A 70 -8.76 -0.16 2.96
CA GLY A 70 -8.78 -1.19 3.99
C GLY A 70 -10.16 -1.48 4.53
N HIS A 71 -10.22 -2.41 5.49
CA HIS A 71 -11.41 -2.68 6.28
C HIS A 71 -11.74 -1.46 7.16
N PRO A 72 -13.02 -1.15 7.43
CA PRO A 72 -13.40 -0.01 8.29
C PRO A 72 -12.73 0.01 9.66
N ASP A 73 -12.47 -1.16 10.25
CA ASP A 73 -11.75 -1.27 11.53
C ASP A 73 -10.30 -0.78 11.45
N LEU A 74 -9.63 -0.99 10.31
CA LEU A 74 -8.28 -0.47 10.06
C LEU A 74 -8.31 1.07 10.00
N LEU A 75 -9.31 1.63 9.32
CA LEU A 75 -9.50 3.09 9.25
C LEU A 75 -9.78 3.67 10.64
N ALA A 76 -10.65 3.03 11.42
CA ALA A 76 -10.97 3.42 12.79
C ALA A 76 -9.75 3.34 13.72
N PHE A 77 -8.90 2.33 13.54
CA PHE A 77 -7.61 2.22 14.21
C PHE A 77 -6.70 3.42 13.88
N ILE A 78 -6.50 3.73 12.61
CA ILE A 78 -5.65 4.84 12.16
C ILE A 78 -6.17 6.18 12.72
N GLN A 79 -7.48 6.41 12.67
CA GLN A 79 -8.10 7.62 13.22
C GLN A 79 -7.88 7.73 14.74
N ARG A 80 -8.10 6.65 15.48
CA ARG A 80 -7.90 6.62 16.94
C ARG A 80 -6.43 6.82 17.32
N LEU A 81 -5.50 6.17 16.62
CA LEU A 81 -4.06 6.29 16.87
C LEU A 81 -3.58 7.73 16.59
N SER A 82 -3.89 8.24 15.40
CA SER A 82 -3.45 9.57 14.98
C SER A 82 -4.06 10.69 15.83
N SER A 83 -5.33 10.56 16.23
CA SER A 83 -5.97 11.48 17.17
C SER A 83 -5.25 11.51 18.51
N GLN A 84 -4.87 10.35 19.07
CA GLN A 84 -4.12 10.30 20.33
C GLN A 84 -2.72 10.89 20.21
N ALA A 85 -2.01 10.63 19.11
CA ALA A 85 -0.70 11.23 18.85
C ALA A 85 -0.79 12.77 18.75
N ASN A 86 -1.84 13.29 18.10
CA ASN A 86 -2.11 14.71 18.01
C ASN A 86 -2.45 15.33 19.38
N GLN A 87 -3.34 14.71 20.16
CA GLN A 87 -3.71 15.15 21.50
C GLN A 87 -2.52 15.21 22.47
N LYS A 88 -1.54 14.30 22.29
CA LYS A 88 -0.29 14.28 23.06
C LYS A 88 0.79 15.20 22.47
N ALA A 89 0.48 15.97 21.44
CA ALA A 89 1.41 16.81 20.72
C ALA A 89 2.71 16.07 20.32
N LEU A 90 2.61 14.83 19.83
CA LEU A 90 3.78 14.08 19.38
C LEU A 90 4.23 14.47 17.96
N GLY A 91 3.30 15.00 17.16
CA GLY A 91 3.50 15.36 15.76
C GLY A 91 2.41 14.76 14.86
N THR A 92 2.59 14.84 13.55
CA THR A 92 1.66 14.29 12.55
C THR A 92 2.03 12.85 12.24
N VAL A 93 1.06 11.92 12.28
CA VAL A 93 1.31 10.52 11.89
C VAL A 93 1.42 10.41 10.36
N LEU A 94 2.41 9.67 9.88
CA LEU A 94 2.60 9.39 8.45
C LEU A 94 2.17 7.95 8.14
N ILE A 95 1.16 7.81 7.29
CA ILE A 95 0.58 6.53 6.87
C ILE A 95 1.21 6.09 5.55
N GLY A 96 1.78 4.89 5.54
CA GLY A 96 2.34 4.22 4.36
C GLY A 96 1.32 3.31 3.69
N ASP A 97 1.77 2.14 3.24
CA ASP A 97 0.93 1.19 2.53
C ASP A 97 -0.12 0.57 3.48
N MET A 98 -1.38 0.59 3.03
CA MET A 98 -2.50 -0.21 3.52
C MET A 98 -2.76 -1.31 2.49
N ALA A 99 -4.01 -1.58 2.08
CA ALA A 99 -4.32 -2.47 0.97
C ALA A 99 -4.57 -1.72 -0.35
N MET A 100 -4.49 -2.45 -1.47
CA MET A 100 -5.09 -2.05 -2.76
C MET A 100 -6.64 -2.06 -2.69
N PRO A 101 -7.38 -1.52 -3.68
CA PRO A 101 -8.83 -1.33 -3.57
C PRO A 101 -9.65 -2.58 -3.22
N ALA A 102 -9.18 -3.76 -3.64
CA ALA A 102 -9.78 -5.05 -3.29
C ALA A 102 -8.81 -5.97 -2.51
N GLY A 103 -7.73 -5.40 -1.97
CA GLY A 103 -6.66 -6.18 -1.36
C GLY A 103 -5.83 -6.96 -2.37
N GLY A 104 -5.48 -8.20 -2.04
CA GLY A 104 -4.66 -9.06 -2.88
C GLY A 104 -3.17 -8.68 -2.87
N ARG A 105 -2.35 -9.55 -3.47
CA ARG A 105 -0.90 -9.47 -3.39
C ARG A 105 -0.33 -8.28 -4.19
N PHE A 106 0.53 -7.51 -3.52
CA PHE A 106 1.33 -6.48 -4.17
C PHE A 106 2.32 -7.04 -5.19
N SER A 107 2.70 -6.20 -6.16
CA SER A 107 3.75 -6.53 -7.14
C SER A 107 5.16 -6.54 -6.51
N SER A 108 5.34 -5.77 -5.44
CA SER A 108 6.57 -5.59 -4.68
C SER A 108 6.27 -4.97 -3.31
N GLY A 109 7.22 -5.11 -2.38
CA GLY A 109 7.08 -4.65 -1.00
C GLY A 109 6.72 -5.81 -0.06
N HIS A 110 5.93 -5.53 0.97
CA HIS A 110 5.51 -6.53 1.96
C HIS A 110 4.68 -7.65 1.32
N ALA A 111 4.83 -8.86 1.87
CA ALA A 111 4.09 -10.05 1.42
C ALA A 111 2.63 -10.06 1.90
N SER A 112 2.32 -9.34 2.98
CA SER A 112 0.99 -9.18 3.58
C SER A 112 0.20 -8.03 2.91
N HIS A 113 -0.64 -7.30 3.65
CA HIS A 113 -1.51 -6.20 3.17
C HIS A 113 -2.66 -6.62 2.27
N GLN A 114 -2.96 -7.92 2.23
CA GLN A 114 -3.91 -8.44 1.24
C GLN A 114 -5.36 -8.42 1.73
N SER A 115 -5.60 -8.46 3.04
CA SER A 115 -6.95 -8.57 3.62
C SER A 115 -7.53 -7.25 4.13
N GLY A 116 -6.84 -6.12 3.91
CA GLY A 116 -7.30 -4.80 4.36
C GLY A 116 -7.14 -4.56 5.87
N LEU A 117 -6.26 -5.31 6.54
CA LEU A 117 -6.05 -5.26 8.00
C LEU A 117 -4.62 -4.88 8.41
N ASP A 118 -3.72 -4.65 7.45
CA ASP A 118 -2.34 -4.23 7.69
C ASP A 118 -2.16 -2.75 7.29
N VAL A 119 -1.34 -2.02 8.03
CA VAL A 119 -0.93 -0.64 7.71
C VAL A 119 0.51 -0.39 8.12
N ASP A 120 1.29 0.19 7.21
CA ASP A 120 2.61 0.70 7.53
C ASP A 120 2.50 2.11 8.12
N ILE A 121 3.20 2.35 9.22
CA ILE A 121 3.29 3.66 9.86
C ILE A 121 4.76 4.04 9.96
N TRP A 122 5.13 5.17 9.38
CA TRP A 122 6.50 5.64 9.45
C TRP A 122 6.85 6.09 10.87
N LEU A 123 8.03 5.72 11.33
CA LEU A 123 8.59 6.08 12.64
C LEU A 123 9.18 7.51 12.63
N GLN A 124 8.47 8.43 11.98
CA GLN A 124 8.73 9.86 11.99
C GLN A 124 7.42 10.60 12.31
N LEU A 125 7.50 11.60 13.19
CA LEU A 125 6.35 12.43 13.58
C LEU A 125 6.65 13.91 13.29
N PRO A 126 6.47 14.37 12.04
CA PRO A 126 6.75 15.75 11.68
C PRO A 126 5.92 16.73 12.50
N ARG A 127 6.59 17.75 13.06
CA ARG A 127 5.95 18.88 13.76
C ARG A 127 5.25 19.82 12.79
N GLN A 128 5.78 19.92 11.57
CA GLN A 128 5.16 20.61 10.45
C GLN A 128 4.68 19.59 9.44
N ARG A 129 3.48 19.81 8.88
CA ARG A 129 2.92 18.94 7.86
C ARG A 129 3.80 18.95 6.61
N TRP A 130 3.99 17.78 6.02
CA TRP A 130 4.74 17.61 4.77
C TRP A 130 3.96 18.18 3.59
N SER A 131 4.70 18.67 2.60
CA SER A 131 4.16 19.04 1.29
C SER A 131 3.69 17.81 0.50
N ALA A 132 2.84 18.02 -0.51
CA ALA A 132 2.43 16.96 -1.42
C ALA A 132 3.62 16.23 -2.08
N GLN A 133 4.68 16.98 -2.42
CA GLN A 133 5.88 16.40 -3.04
C GLN A 133 6.66 15.50 -2.08
N GLN A 134 6.75 15.90 -0.80
CA GLN A 134 7.37 15.07 0.25
C GLN A 134 6.55 13.81 0.51
N LEU A 135 5.22 13.90 0.52
CA LEU A 135 4.37 12.72 0.66
C LEU A 135 4.46 11.77 -0.54
N LEU A 136 4.59 12.30 -1.76
CA LEU A 136 4.70 11.51 -2.98
C LEU A 136 6.06 10.81 -3.09
N LYS A 137 7.14 11.50 -2.69
CA LYS A 137 8.52 10.99 -2.73
C LYS A 137 9.15 11.07 -1.33
N PRO A 138 8.62 10.30 -0.36
CA PRO A 138 9.07 10.41 1.02
C PRO A 138 10.51 9.92 1.13
N GLN A 139 11.33 10.61 1.94
CA GLN A 139 12.73 10.25 2.16
C GLN A 139 12.83 9.42 3.44
N PRO A 140 13.12 8.11 3.34
CA PRO A 140 13.20 7.26 4.50
C PRO A 140 14.38 7.67 5.37
N ILE A 141 14.16 7.64 6.68
CA ILE A 141 15.24 7.70 7.67
C ILE A 141 15.41 6.28 8.16
N ASP A 142 16.59 5.72 7.92
CA ASP A 142 16.96 4.45 8.52
C ASP A 142 17.23 4.67 10.01
N LEU A 143 16.67 3.80 10.85
CA LEU A 143 16.76 3.88 12.31
C LEU A 143 17.65 2.78 12.91
N VAL A 144 18.27 1.95 12.06
CA VAL A 144 19.16 0.84 12.44
C VAL A 144 20.52 0.99 11.79
#